data_AF-A0A7S2RDP9-F1
#
_entry.id   AF-A0A7S2RDP9-F1
#
_cell.length_a   1.000
_cell.length_b   1.000
_cell.length_c   1.000
_cell.angle_alpha   90.00
_cell.angle_beta   90.00
_cell.angle_gamma   90.00
#
_symmetry.space_group_name_H-M   'P 1'
#
loop_
_entity.id
_entity.type
_entity.pdbx_description
1 polymer ?
#
loop_
_entity_poly.entity_id
_entity_poly.type
_entity_poly.pdbx_seq_one_letter_code
_entity_poly.pdbx_strand_id
1 'polypeptide(L)'
;MDAGFQFDQAEVEKLRSLKPWMKDPKYFTTVRLSACASIKMMTHSVSGVEKGMSSGGKPVEVMGLMVGHPCPNSLGTLVVSDVFPLPVEGAETRVLADDQEVLNYMIDLGESIEVSRPQGEHFIGWYHSHPFDVEIHTHCFMSSTDITTQLGWQRVEDRNGNPWLGIVIDPLRSLAKGRPEIGAFRAYPPEFTAPPNETPDGRIEHDDKTRVERWGSCWNRYHALKVTYFMSSLSANVLNLVSKNYLWMSAISSTPSFEKENRDRFAERVNAIKSKLVENGIKIGGTASTKNSAADKSTQSSVALSVEHLQYQLAQVSKYILLCKQ
;
A
#
# COMPACT_ATOMS: atom_id res chain seq x y z
N MET A 1 -17.34 -16.54 15.49
CA MET A 1 -16.37 -15.97 16.44
C MET A 1 -15.40 -15.10 15.66
N ASP A 2 -15.17 -13.88 16.15
CA ASP A 2 -14.34 -12.86 15.52
C ASP A 2 -12.84 -13.16 15.72
N ALA A 3 -12.36 -14.30 15.21
CA ALA A 3 -11.05 -14.90 15.46
C ALA A 3 -9.82 -14.05 15.02
N GLY A 4 -10.04 -12.85 14.47
CA GLY A 4 -8.99 -11.86 14.23
C GLY A 4 -8.88 -10.79 15.30
N PHE A 5 -9.89 -10.64 16.17
CA PHE A 5 -9.94 -9.62 17.23
C PHE A 5 -9.87 -10.23 18.64
N GLN A 6 -10.10 -11.54 18.79
CA GLN A 6 -9.91 -12.26 20.03
C GLN A 6 -8.61 -13.06 19.96
N PHE A 7 -7.72 -12.84 20.93
CA PHE A 7 -6.46 -13.56 21.07
C PHE A 7 -6.11 -13.70 22.56
N ASP A 8 -5.31 -14.72 22.89
CA ASP A 8 -4.81 -14.90 24.25
C ASP A 8 -3.60 -13.97 24.49
N GLN A 9 -3.77 -13.05 25.44
CA GLN A 9 -2.74 -12.09 25.82
C GLN A 9 -1.48 -12.78 26.36
N ALA A 10 -1.62 -13.89 27.09
CA ALA A 10 -0.48 -14.61 27.64
C ALA A 10 0.36 -15.27 26.53
N GLU A 11 -0.29 -15.76 25.47
CA GLU A 11 0.41 -16.33 24.31
C GLU A 11 1.11 -15.27 23.47
N VAL A 12 0.47 -14.10 23.29
CA VAL A 12 1.11 -12.95 22.63
C VAL A 12 2.34 -12.51 23.40
N GLU A 13 2.25 -12.36 24.72
CA GLU A 13 3.38 -11.94 25.56
C GLU A 13 4.51 -12.99 25.56
N LYS A 14 4.15 -14.27 25.53
CA LYS A 14 5.13 -15.35 25.33
C LYS A 14 5.84 -15.23 23.98
N LEU A 15 5.14 -14.89 22.89
CA LEU A 15 5.78 -14.66 21.59
C LEU A 15 6.67 -13.41 21.60
N ARG A 16 6.23 -12.33 22.25
CA ARG A 16 7.00 -11.08 22.41
C ARG A 16 8.26 -11.27 23.24
N SER A 17 8.24 -12.14 24.24
CA SER A 17 9.44 -12.47 25.03
C SER A 17 10.39 -13.41 24.28
N LEU A 18 9.87 -14.40 23.54
CA LEU A 18 10.68 -15.34 22.76
C LEU A 18 11.35 -14.73 21.54
N LYS A 19 10.72 -13.72 20.92
CA LYS A 19 11.24 -12.96 19.74
C LYS A 19 11.79 -13.87 18.63
N PRO A 20 11.04 -14.88 18.15
CA PRO A 20 11.54 -15.84 17.16
C PRO A 20 12.01 -15.19 15.85
N TRP A 21 11.40 -14.06 15.46
CA TRP A 21 11.78 -13.27 14.29
C TRP A 21 13.17 -12.64 14.36
N MET A 22 13.79 -12.57 15.55
CA MET A 22 15.18 -12.14 15.67
C MET A 22 16.18 -13.19 15.18
N LYS A 23 15.77 -14.47 15.11
CA LYS A 23 16.61 -15.58 14.65
C LYS A 23 16.49 -15.80 13.15
N ASP A 24 15.29 -15.62 12.61
CA ASP A 24 14.99 -15.78 11.19
C ASP A 24 14.45 -14.46 10.60
N PRO A 25 15.24 -13.77 9.75
CA PRO A 25 14.80 -12.56 9.06
C PRO A 25 13.53 -12.72 8.21
N LYS A 26 13.24 -13.95 7.73
CA LYS A 26 12.05 -14.27 6.93
C LYS A 26 10.92 -14.91 7.74
N TYR A 27 10.99 -14.85 9.08
CA TYR A 27 9.99 -15.47 9.97
C TYR A 27 8.55 -15.06 9.64
N PHE A 28 8.32 -13.77 9.37
CA PHE A 28 7.00 -13.27 9.00
C PHE A 28 6.76 -13.39 7.51
N THR A 29 5.68 -14.08 7.14
CA THR A 29 5.30 -14.35 5.75
C THR A 29 3.93 -13.77 5.41
N THR A 30 3.08 -13.53 6.40
CA THR A 30 1.68 -13.11 6.20
C THR A 30 1.34 -11.93 7.10
N VAL A 31 0.55 -11.00 6.58
CA VAL A 31 -0.13 -9.97 7.38
C VAL A 31 -1.64 -10.11 7.21
N ARG A 32 -2.36 -10.02 8.32
CA ARG A 32 -3.82 -9.95 8.38
C ARG A 32 -4.20 -8.52 8.69
N LEU A 33 -4.82 -7.84 7.73
CA LEU A 33 -5.31 -6.48 7.87
C LEU A 33 -6.79 -6.47 8.20
N SER A 34 -7.19 -5.70 9.21
CA SER A 34 -8.60 -5.46 9.43
C SER A 34 -9.18 -4.64 8.27
N ALA A 35 -10.46 -4.88 7.95
CA ALA A 35 -11.16 -4.07 6.96
C ALA A 35 -11.18 -2.58 7.36
N CYS A 36 -11.31 -2.29 8.65
CA CYS A 36 -11.27 -0.92 9.19
C CYS A 36 -9.91 -0.25 8.95
N ALA A 37 -8.81 -0.94 9.29
CA ALA A 37 -7.45 -0.47 9.05
C ALA A 37 -7.21 -0.17 7.57
N SER A 38 -7.65 -1.08 6.70
CA SER A 38 -7.51 -0.94 5.24
C SER A 38 -8.26 0.28 4.70
N ILE A 39 -9.48 0.52 5.18
CA ILE A 39 -10.29 1.69 4.79
C ILE A 39 -9.64 2.97 5.31
N LYS A 40 -9.24 3.04 6.58
CA LYS A 40 -8.58 4.22 7.17
C LYS A 40 -7.29 4.59 6.43
N MET A 41 -6.44 3.59 6.15
CA MET A 41 -5.22 3.73 5.36
C MET A 41 -5.50 4.30 3.97
N MET A 42 -6.51 3.76 3.27
CA MET A 42 -6.90 4.23 1.94
C MET A 42 -7.44 5.66 1.99
N THR A 43 -8.38 5.95 2.89
CA THR A 43 -8.97 7.29 3.07
C THR A 43 -7.90 8.33 3.36
N HIS A 44 -6.96 8.01 4.26
CA HIS A 44 -5.84 8.91 4.56
C HIS A 44 -4.95 9.12 3.33
N SER A 45 -4.59 8.06 2.60
CA SER A 45 -3.78 8.14 1.39
C SER A 45 -4.43 9.00 0.30
N VAL A 46 -5.74 8.86 0.09
CA VAL A 46 -6.52 9.68 -0.84
C VAL A 46 -6.57 11.14 -0.38
N SER A 47 -6.73 11.41 0.92
CA SER A 47 -6.70 12.79 1.43
C SER A 47 -5.36 13.48 1.19
N GLY A 48 -4.24 12.74 1.23
CA GLY A 48 -2.91 13.24 0.86
C GLY A 48 -2.82 13.64 -0.60
N VAL A 49 -3.40 12.82 -1.49
CA VAL A 49 -3.52 13.15 -2.93
C VAL A 49 -4.33 14.43 -3.11
N GLU A 50 -5.55 14.49 -2.57
CA GLU A 50 -6.45 15.63 -2.74
C GLU A 50 -5.85 16.94 -2.22
N LYS A 51 -5.21 16.88 -1.04
CA LYS A 51 -4.54 18.02 -0.42
C LYS A 51 -3.38 18.50 -1.27
N GLY A 52 -2.49 17.60 -1.69
CA GLY A 52 -1.35 17.93 -2.54
C GLY A 52 -1.77 18.51 -3.89
N MET A 53 -2.80 17.93 -4.51
CA MET A 53 -3.36 18.42 -5.76
C MET A 53 -3.96 19.82 -5.61
N SER A 54 -4.57 20.12 -4.45
CA SER A 54 -5.19 21.43 -4.19
C SER A 54 -4.18 22.52 -3.83
N SER A 55 -3.07 22.18 -3.18
CA SER A 55 -2.07 23.15 -2.70
C SER A 55 -0.89 23.36 -3.66
N GLY A 56 -0.42 22.30 -4.32
CA GLY A 56 0.82 22.31 -5.09
C GLY A 56 0.73 21.62 -6.46
N GLY A 57 -0.47 21.16 -6.86
CA GLY A 57 -0.70 20.50 -8.14
C GLY A 57 -0.03 19.12 -8.27
N LYS A 58 0.46 18.55 -7.18
CA LYS A 58 1.07 17.21 -7.14
C LYS A 58 0.60 16.44 -5.91
N PRO A 59 0.35 15.13 -6.01
CA PRO A 59 0.01 14.31 -4.85
C PRO A 59 1.10 14.38 -3.78
N VAL A 60 0.69 14.35 -2.51
CA VAL A 60 1.61 14.34 -1.36
C VAL A 60 1.55 12.98 -0.68
N GLU A 61 2.72 12.46 -0.32
CA GLU A 61 2.84 11.24 0.48
C GLU A 61 2.37 11.50 1.91
N VAL A 62 1.68 10.52 2.48
CA VAL A 62 1.25 10.58 3.88
C VAL A 62 1.70 9.33 4.60
N MET A 63 1.77 9.40 5.91
CA MET A 63 2.20 8.28 6.72
C MET A 63 1.42 8.16 8.03
N GLY A 64 1.46 6.97 8.62
CA GLY A 64 0.81 6.72 9.91
C GLY A 64 1.35 5.50 10.62
N LEU A 65 0.89 5.28 11.84
CA LEU A 65 1.26 4.15 12.68
C LEU A 65 0.18 3.07 12.67
N MET A 66 0.63 1.83 12.81
CA MET A 66 -0.22 0.64 12.82
C MET A 66 -0.23 0.01 14.20
N VAL A 67 -1.41 -0.40 14.65
CA VAL A 67 -1.64 -1.05 15.93
C VAL A 67 -2.08 -2.49 15.70
N GLY A 68 -1.56 -3.39 16.52
CA GLY A 68 -1.89 -4.80 16.45
C GLY A 68 -0.97 -5.68 17.27
N HIS A 69 -0.80 -6.92 16.82
CA HIS A 69 -0.06 -7.94 17.54
C HIS A 69 0.45 -9.06 16.62
N PRO A 70 1.49 -9.82 17.03
CA PRO A 70 1.81 -11.10 16.40
C PRO A 70 0.68 -12.12 16.64
N CYS A 71 0.34 -12.92 15.62
CA CYS A 71 -0.73 -13.90 15.74
C CYS A 71 -0.25 -15.13 16.53
N PRO A 72 -0.83 -15.46 17.70
CA PRO A 72 -0.43 -16.64 18.46
C PRO A 72 -0.82 -17.94 17.75
N ASN A 73 -1.98 -17.94 17.08
CA ASN A 73 -2.55 -19.12 16.42
C ASN A 73 -1.91 -19.46 15.06
N SER A 74 -1.17 -18.53 14.47
CA SER A 74 -0.52 -18.69 13.17
C SER A 74 0.88 -18.10 13.23
N LEU A 75 1.87 -18.96 13.45
CA LEU A 75 3.27 -18.57 13.42
C LEU A 75 3.61 -17.89 12.09
N GLY A 76 4.45 -16.86 12.14
CA GLY A 76 4.82 -16.05 10.97
C GLY A 76 3.73 -15.11 10.45
N THR A 77 2.64 -14.89 11.19
CA THR A 77 1.58 -13.95 10.83
C THR A 77 1.52 -12.75 11.77
N LEU A 78 1.46 -11.55 11.20
CA LEU A 78 1.15 -10.31 11.92
C LEU A 78 -0.33 -9.94 11.74
N VAL A 79 -0.95 -9.39 12.78
CA VAL A 79 -2.33 -8.89 12.72
C VAL A 79 -2.31 -7.39 12.96
N VAL A 80 -2.80 -6.62 11.98
CA VAL A 80 -3.04 -5.18 12.11
C VAL A 80 -4.53 -4.99 12.35
N SER A 81 -4.88 -4.53 13.56
CA SER A 81 -6.27 -4.31 13.94
C SER A 81 -6.73 -2.91 13.62
N ASP A 82 -5.86 -1.91 13.75
CA ASP A 82 -6.18 -0.51 13.50
C ASP A 82 -4.96 0.32 13.04
N VAL A 83 -5.22 1.52 12.52
CA VAL A 83 -4.19 2.47 12.12
C VAL A 83 -4.56 3.90 12.51
N PHE A 84 -3.53 4.74 12.67
CA PHE A 84 -3.68 6.15 13.00
C PHE A 84 -2.79 7.00 12.08
N PRO A 85 -3.32 8.04 11.43
CA PRO A 85 -2.52 8.95 10.61
C PRO A 85 -1.58 9.76 11.51
N LEU A 86 -0.36 10.00 11.06
CA LEU A 86 0.52 10.98 11.69
C LEU A 86 0.32 12.35 11.03
N PRO A 87 0.47 13.46 11.77
CA PRO A 87 0.33 14.82 11.24
C PRO A 87 1.59 15.23 10.45
N VAL A 88 2.03 14.37 9.53
CA VAL A 88 3.23 14.56 8.72
C VAL A 88 2.81 14.67 7.26
N GLU A 89 3.21 15.76 6.62
CA GLU A 89 3.15 15.90 5.16
C GLU A 89 4.48 15.38 4.60
N GLY A 90 4.41 14.29 3.84
CA GLY A 90 5.58 13.58 3.36
C GLY A 90 6.45 14.43 2.46
N ALA A 91 7.74 14.45 2.76
CA ALA A 91 8.76 14.57 1.75
C ALA A 91 9.74 13.44 2.04
N GLU A 92 10.11 12.66 1.02
CA GLU A 92 11.18 11.64 1.00
C GLU A 92 12.55 12.16 1.56
N THR A 93 12.61 13.40 2.06
CA THR A 93 13.77 14.15 2.52
C THR A 93 13.69 14.65 3.98
N ARG A 94 12.57 14.48 4.70
CA ARG A 94 12.46 14.93 6.10
C ARG A 94 12.51 13.75 7.07
N VAL A 95 13.50 13.79 7.96
CA VAL A 95 13.64 12.84 9.06
C VAL A 95 12.61 13.18 10.12
N LEU A 96 11.72 12.25 10.45
CA LEU A 96 10.66 12.41 11.46
C LEU A 96 11.16 12.84 12.85
N ALA A 97 12.44 12.59 13.13
CA ALA A 97 13.08 12.92 14.40
C ALA A 97 13.25 14.43 14.64
N ASP A 98 13.16 15.26 13.61
CA ASP A 98 13.38 16.72 13.74
C ASP A 98 12.08 17.50 14.05
N ASP A 99 10.91 16.83 14.02
CA ASP A 99 9.62 17.46 14.27
C ASP A 99 9.07 17.10 15.67
N GLN A 100 9.27 18.01 16.62
CA GLN A 100 8.86 17.83 18.01
C GLN A 100 7.34 17.64 18.16
N GLU A 101 6.53 18.22 17.27
CA GLU A 101 5.07 18.09 17.33
C GLU A 101 4.64 16.67 16.99
N VAL A 102 5.29 16.07 15.99
CA VAL A 102 5.03 14.68 15.57
C VAL A 102 5.46 13.71 16.67
N LEU A 103 6.61 13.94 17.30
CA LEU A 103 7.08 13.10 18.41
C LEU A 103 6.12 13.17 19.61
N ASN A 104 5.66 14.35 19.99
CA ASN A 104 4.68 14.51 21.08
C ASN A 104 3.37 13.79 20.74
N TYR A 105 2.87 13.93 19.50
CA TYR A 105 1.68 13.22 19.05
C TYR A 105 1.85 11.69 19.13
N MET A 106 3.01 11.17 18.76
CA MET A 106 3.30 9.73 18.85
C MET A 106 3.31 9.23 20.29
N ILE A 107 3.85 10.02 21.23
CA ILE A 107 3.86 9.69 22.66
C ILE A 107 2.42 9.66 23.20
N ASP A 108 1.66 10.74 22.99
CA ASP A 108 0.27 10.85 23.45
C ASP A 108 -0.62 9.74 22.87
N LEU A 109 -0.40 9.41 21.59
CA LEU A 109 -1.09 8.31 20.93
C LEU A 109 -0.71 6.95 21.54
N GLY A 110 0.57 6.74 21.84
CA GLY A 110 1.06 5.53 22.50
C GLY A 110 0.41 5.32 23.86
N GLU A 111 0.41 6.34 24.72
CA GLU A 111 -0.23 6.31 26.04
C GLU A 111 -1.75 6.03 25.91
N SER A 112 -2.41 6.68 24.94
CA SER A 112 -3.84 6.46 24.68
C SER A 112 -4.14 5.03 24.22
N ILE A 113 -3.26 4.41 23.43
CA ILE A 113 -3.40 3.02 22.98
C ILE A 113 -3.25 2.06 24.15
N GLU A 114 -2.27 2.27 25.03
CA GLU A 114 -2.08 1.43 26.21
C GLU A 114 -3.31 1.44 27.12
N VAL A 115 -3.95 2.61 27.30
CA VAL A 115 -5.17 2.73 28.11
C VAL A 115 -6.39 2.12 27.41
N SER A 116 -6.55 2.37 26.10
CA SER A 116 -7.74 1.95 25.35
C SER A 116 -7.72 0.48 24.91
N ARG A 117 -6.54 -0.14 24.86
CA ARG A 117 -6.34 -1.53 24.40
C ARG A 117 -5.59 -2.38 25.43
N PRO A 118 -6.21 -2.63 26.62
CA PRO A 118 -5.58 -3.41 27.68
C PRO A 118 -5.30 -4.87 27.29
N GLN A 119 -5.86 -5.34 26.18
CA GLN A 119 -5.64 -6.68 25.62
C GLN A 119 -4.22 -6.89 25.07
N GLY A 120 -3.37 -5.86 25.09
CA GLY A 120 -1.96 -5.98 24.74
C GLY A 120 -1.67 -5.74 23.26
N GLU A 121 -2.48 -4.92 22.58
CA GLU A 121 -2.12 -4.41 21.25
C GLU A 121 -1.17 -3.22 21.39
N HIS A 122 -0.10 -3.21 20.61
CA HIS A 122 0.88 -2.13 20.60
C HIS A 122 1.12 -1.67 19.17
N PHE A 123 1.97 -0.66 19.00
CA PHE A 123 2.50 -0.35 17.68
C PHE A 123 3.27 -1.55 17.12
N ILE A 124 2.95 -1.93 15.88
CA ILE A 124 3.59 -3.06 15.19
C ILE A 124 4.13 -2.65 13.82
N GLY A 125 4.19 -1.36 13.55
CA GLY A 125 4.62 -0.86 12.26
C GLY A 125 4.08 0.50 11.90
N TRP A 126 4.36 0.86 10.66
CA TRP A 126 3.94 2.07 10.01
C TRP A 126 3.42 1.78 8.61
N TYR A 127 2.67 2.72 8.06
CA TYR A 127 2.28 2.72 6.67
C TYR A 127 2.57 4.08 6.04
N HIS A 128 2.75 4.08 4.72
CA HIS A 128 2.82 5.29 3.92
C HIS A 128 2.24 5.11 2.52
N SER A 129 1.98 6.22 1.84
CA SER A 129 1.47 6.21 0.48
C SER A 129 2.55 6.52 -0.55
N HIS A 130 2.47 5.84 -1.68
CA HIS A 130 3.23 6.10 -2.91
C HIS A 130 2.25 6.53 -4.02
N PRO A 131 1.85 7.82 -4.06
CA PRO A 131 0.87 8.33 -5.00
C PRO A 131 1.51 8.67 -6.35
N PHE A 132 2.15 7.68 -6.99
CA PHE A 132 2.73 7.81 -8.33
C PHE A 132 1.71 7.55 -9.44
N ASP A 133 1.99 8.06 -10.63
CA ASP A 133 1.14 7.87 -11.81
C ASP A 133 0.89 6.39 -12.09
N VAL A 134 -0.32 6.06 -12.54
CA VAL A 134 -0.71 4.67 -12.77
C VAL A 134 0.10 4.06 -13.92
N GLU A 135 1.03 3.17 -13.57
CA GLU A 135 1.84 2.41 -14.52
C GLU A 135 1.40 0.93 -14.63
N ILE A 136 2.21 0.08 -15.27
CA ILE A 136 1.89 -1.35 -15.43
C ILE A 136 1.98 -2.07 -14.07
N HIS A 137 2.99 -1.75 -13.27
CA HIS A 137 3.20 -2.32 -11.95
C HIS A 137 2.62 -1.41 -10.85
N THR A 138 2.41 -2.01 -9.68
CA THR A 138 2.06 -1.22 -8.49
C THR A 138 3.32 -0.55 -7.98
N HIS A 139 3.19 0.67 -7.47
CA HIS A 139 4.29 1.36 -6.82
C HIS A 139 4.42 1.01 -5.33
N CYS A 140 3.75 -0.04 -4.88
CA CYS A 140 3.97 -0.64 -3.57
C CYS A 140 5.33 -1.37 -3.55
N PHE A 141 6.41 -0.63 -3.30
CA PHE A 141 7.76 -1.13 -3.05
C PHE A 141 8.43 -0.23 -2.01
N MET A 142 9.58 -0.63 -1.46
CA MET A 142 10.33 0.18 -0.49
C MET A 142 11.48 0.93 -1.18
N SER A 143 11.47 2.26 -1.09
CA SER A 143 12.58 3.13 -1.53
C SER A 143 13.80 3.00 -0.61
N SER A 144 14.93 3.61 -0.98
CA SER A 144 16.11 3.65 -0.10
C SER A 144 15.84 4.39 1.22
N THR A 145 15.01 5.43 1.18
CA THR A 145 14.59 6.18 2.36
C THR A 145 13.69 5.31 3.24
N ASP A 146 12.73 4.60 2.64
CA ASP A 146 11.82 3.71 3.37
C ASP A 146 12.57 2.59 4.08
N ILE A 147 13.59 2.01 3.44
CA ILE A 147 14.43 0.98 4.04
C ILE A 147 15.21 1.55 5.23
N THR A 148 15.70 2.78 5.13
CA THR A 148 16.43 3.43 6.22
C THR A 148 15.51 3.66 7.42
N THR A 149 14.31 4.20 7.18
CA THR A 149 13.29 4.41 8.22
C THR A 149 12.83 3.10 8.84
N GLN A 150 12.51 2.10 8.01
CA GLN A 150 12.10 0.77 8.45
C GLN A 150 13.17 0.12 9.33
N LEU A 151 14.45 0.15 8.92
CA LEU A 151 15.54 -0.44 9.72
C LEU A 151 15.76 0.30 11.04
N GLY A 152 15.60 1.63 11.04
CA GLY A 152 15.70 2.45 12.24
C GLY A 152 14.71 2.01 13.32
N TRP A 153 13.43 1.92 12.96
CA TRP A 153 12.38 1.50 13.88
C TRP A 153 12.41 0.00 14.19
N GLN A 154 12.58 -0.84 13.16
CA GLN A 154 12.63 -2.29 13.33
C GLN A 154 13.74 -2.74 14.28
N ARG A 155 14.92 -2.10 14.26
CA ARG A 155 16.02 -2.43 15.19
C ARG A 155 15.67 -2.19 16.66
N VAL A 156 14.92 -1.14 16.96
CA VAL A 156 14.53 -0.78 18.33
C VAL A 156 13.33 -1.62 18.77
N GLU A 157 12.28 -1.62 17.95
CA GLU A 157 11.00 -2.24 18.31
C GLU A 157 11.08 -3.77 18.35
N ASP A 158 11.78 -4.42 17.42
CA ASP A 158 11.95 -5.87 17.45
C ASP A 158 12.69 -6.32 18.73
N ARG A 159 13.65 -5.51 19.22
CA ARG A 159 14.36 -5.76 20.48
C ARG A 159 13.46 -5.58 21.69
N ASN A 160 12.48 -4.69 21.62
CA ASN A 160 11.48 -4.50 22.67
C ASN A 160 10.38 -5.57 22.63
N GLY A 161 10.32 -6.39 21.57
CA GLY A 161 9.32 -7.45 21.41
C GLY A 161 8.12 -7.03 20.55
N ASN A 162 8.16 -5.84 19.95
CA ASN A 162 7.16 -5.33 19.03
C ASN A 162 7.64 -5.53 17.59
N PRO A 163 7.16 -6.57 16.88
CA PRO A 163 7.62 -6.81 15.52
C PRO A 163 7.20 -5.64 14.61
N TRP A 164 8.17 -5.03 13.91
CA TRP A 164 7.89 -3.85 13.08
C TRP A 164 7.62 -4.19 11.61
N LEU A 165 6.53 -3.68 11.05
CA LEU A 165 6.07 -3.89 9.68
C LEU A 165 6.00 -2.56 8.91
N GLY A 166 6.38 -2.55 7.63
CA GLY A 166 6.11 -1.44 6.71
C GLY A 166 5.00 -1.80 5.73
N ILE A 167 4.00 -0.92 5.56
CA ILE A 167 2.95 -1.06 4.54
C ILE A 167 2.99 0.11 3.58
N VAL A 168 2.97 -0.18 2.28
CA VAL A 168 2.94 0.83 1.21
C VAL A 168 1.62 0.74 0.48
N ILE A 169 0.96 1.89 0.29
CA ILE A 169 -0.34 2.00 -0.39
C ILE A 169 -0.17 2.80 -1.67
N ASP A 170 -0.72 2.31 -2.77
CA ASP A 170 -0.80 3.04 -4.04
C ASP A 170 -2.24 3.55 -4.23
N PRO A 171 -2.58 4.77 -3.76
CA PRO A 171 -3.95 5.25 -3.75
C PRO A 171 -4.51 5.48 -5.16
N LEU A 172 -3.71 6.04 -6.07
CA LEU A 172 -4.13 6.37 -7.43
C LEU A 172 -4.45 5.12 -8.23
N ARG A 173 -3.58 4.09 -8.15
CA ARG A 173 -3.85 2.80 -8.77
C ARG A 173 -5.02 2.08 -8.13
N SER A 174 -5.20 2.23 -6.82
CA SER A 174 -6.33 1.64 -6.10
C SER A 174 -7.67 2.20 -6.59
N LEU A 175 -7.74 3.51 -6.80
CA LEU A 175 -8.90 4.19 -7.39
C LEU A 175 -9.13 3.75 -8.83
N ALA A 176 -8.09 3.78 -9.68
CA ALA A 176 -8.19 3.41 -11.10
C ALA A 176 -8.68 1.96 -11.30
N LYS A 177 -8.27 1.02 -10.44
CA LYS A 177 -8.68 -0.39 -10.52
C LYS A 177 -9.92 -0.75 -9.70
N GLY A 178 -10.39 0.15 -8.85
CA GLY A 178 -11.50 -0.12 -7.92
C GLY A 178 -11.19 -1.22 -6.88
N ARG A 179 -9.91 -1.45 -6.55
CA ARG A 179 -9.49 -2.40 -5.50
C ARG A 179 -8.28 -1.87 -4.75
N PRO A 180 -8.12 -2.17 -3.44
CA PRO A 180 -6.92 -1.77 -2.71
C PRO A 180 -5.66 -2.40 -3.30
N GLU A 181 -4.67 -1.56 -3.62
CA GLU A 181 -3.30 -1.94 -3.93
C GLU A 181 -2.44 -1.61 -2.71
N ILE A 182 -2.16 -2.65 -1.91
CA ILE A 182 -1.44 -2.56 -0.64
C ILE A 182 -0.32 -3.60 -0.68
N GLY A 183 0.92 -3.17 -0.46
CA GLY A 183 2.07 -4.04 -0.25
C GLY A 183 2.51 -4.00 1.21
N ALA A 184 2.89 -5.14 1.77
CA ALA A 184 3.43 -5.25 3.12
C ALA A 184 4.84 -5.82 3.05
N PHE A 185 5.78 -5.19 3.76
CA PHE A 185 7.21 -5.45 3.63
C PHE A 185 7.91 -5.46 4.97
N ARG A 186 8.99 -6.22 5.04
CA ARG A 186 9.93 -6.19 6.16
C ARG A 186 11.34 -6.14 5.62
N ALA A 187 12.18 -5.30 6.22
CA ALA A 187 13.55 -5.13 5.79
C ALA A 187 14.45 -6.22 6.39
N TYR A 188 15.43 -6.66 5.62
CA TYR A 188 16.46 -7.56 6.09
C TYR A 188 17.47 -6.82 6.98
N PRO A 189 17.90 -7.42 8.11
CA PRO A 189 19.00 -6.90 8.89
C PRO A 189 20.25 -6.70 8.03
N PRO A 190 21.12 -5.70 8.33
CA PRO A 190 22.34 -5.47 7.57
C PRO A 190 23.27 -6.69 7.47
N GLU A 191 23.18 -7.61 8.43
CA GLU A 191 23.98 -8.82 8.51
C GLU A 191 23.46 -9.95 7.59
N PHE A 192 22.20 -9.87 7.16
CA PHE A 192 21.58 -10.87 6.30
C PHE A 192 21.74 -10.52 4.83
N THR A 193 22.24 -11.48 4.05
CA THR A 193 22.32 -11.36 2.59
C THR A 193 21.25 -12.23 1.96
N ALA A 194 20.34 -11.62 1.20
CA ALA A 194 19.32 -12.33 0.46
C ALA A 194 19.93 -13.22 -0.64
N PRO A 195 19.31 -14.37 -0.95
CA PRO A 195 19.69 -15.20 -2.10
C PRO A 195 19.79 -14.39 -3.41
N PRO A 196 20.74 -14.73 -4.29
CA PRO A 196 20.97 -13.98 -5.52
C PRO A 196 19.72 -14.05 -6.41
N ASN A 197 19.28 -12.90 -6.90
CA ASN A 197 18.15 -12.73 -7.80
C ASN A 197 16.76 -13.10 -7.25
N GLU A 198 16.65 -13.33 -5.94
CA GLU A 198 15.35 -13.50 -5.30
C GLU A 198 14.67 -12.14 -5.11
N THR A 199 13.55 -11.94 -5.79
CA THR A 199 12.71 -10.74 -5.62
C THR A 199 11.96 -10.77 -4.29
N PRO A 200 11.45 -9.62 -3.83
CA PRO A 200 10.68 -9.56 -2.57
C PRO A 200 9.52 -10.56 -2.47
N ASP A 201 8.91 -10.96 -3.59
CA ASP A 201 7.84 -11.98 -3.66
C ASP A 201 8.35 -13.44 -3.65
N GLY A 202 9.66 -13.66 -3.44
CA GLY A 202 10.29 -14.98 -3.34
C GLY A 202 10.52 -15.68 -4.69
N ARG A 203 10.33 -14.97 -5.81
CA ARG A 203 10.56 -15.49 -7.16
C ARG A 203 11.99 -15.19 -7.60
N ILE A 204 12.54 -16.03 -8.46
CA ILE A 204 13.84 -15.76 -9.07
C ILE A 204 13.59 -15.06 -10.40
N GLU A 205 14.00 -13.80 -10.50
CA GLU A 205 13.93 -13.01 -11.72
C GLU A 205 15.34 -12.64 -12.17
N HIS A 206 15.74 -13.09 -13.36
CA HIS A 206 17.09 -12.89 -13.85
C HIS A 206 17.30 -11.52 -14.54
N ASP A 207 16.23 -10.85 -14.97
CA ASP A 207 16.32 -9.54 -15.60
C ASP A 207 16.40 -8.41 -14.57
N ASP A 208 17.54 -7.72 -14.51
CA ASP A 208 17.80 -6.59 -13.61
C ASP A 208 16.80 -5.45 -13.83
N LYS A 209 16.43 -5.17 -15.08
CA LYS A 209 15.56 -4.03 -15.40
C LYS A 209 14.16 -4.25 -14.86
N THR A 210 13.58 -5.42 -15.11
CA THR A 210 12.27 -5.79 -14.60
C THR A 210 12.24 -5.79 -13.05
N ARG A 211 13.33 -6.21 -12.40
CA ARG A 211 13.44 -6.16 -10.93
C ARG A 211 13.44 -4.73 -10.39
N VAL A 212 14.32 -3.88 -10.92
CA VAL A 212 14.47 -2.50 -10.45
C VAL A 212 13.21 -1.67 -10.73
N GLU A 213 12.55 -1.92 -11.87
CA GLU A 213 11.31 -1.24 -12.23
C GLU A 213 10.14 -1.63 -11.31
N ARG A 214 10.03 -2.92 -10.93
CA ARG A 214 8.93 -3.40 -10.09
C ARG A 214 9.16 -3.17 -8.60
N TRP A 215 10.40 -3.31 -8.14
CA TRP A 215 10.74 -3.37 -6.71
C TRP A 215 11.71 -2.27 -6.26
N GLY A 216 12.03 -1.33 -7.15
CA GLY A 216 12.99 -0.28 -6.89
C GLY A 216 14.44 -0.77 -6.85
N SER A 217 15.36 0.15 -6.63
CA SER A 217 16.81 -0.14 -6.55
C SER A 217 17.18 -1.02 -5.34
N CYS A 218 16.37 -0.99 -4.28
CA CYS A 218 16.61 -1.72 -3.03
C CYS A 218 15.91 -3.08 -2.94
N TRP A 219 15.50 -3.67 -4.06
CA TRP A 219 14.72 -4.92 -4.12
C TRP A 219 15.32 -6.11 -3.35
N ASN A 220 16.64 -6.13 -3.14
CA ASN A 220 17.34 -7.20 -2.42
C ASN A 220 17.43 -6.99 -0.90
N ARG A 221 16.85 -5.88 -0.37
CA ARG A 221 16.97 -5.48 1.04
C ARG A 221 15.71 -5.75 1.87
N TYR A 222 14.66 -6.30 1.27
CA TYR A 222 13.40 -6.58 1.95
C TYR A 222 12.67 -7.75 1.30
N HIS A 223 11.70 -8.31 2.01
CA HIS A 223 10.75 -9.28 1.45
C HIS A 223 9.31 -8.82 1.62
N ALA A 224 8.45 -9.29 0.72
CA ALA A 224 7.02 -9.03 0.74
C ALA A 224 6.28 -10.06 1.57
N LEU A 225 5.32 -9.60 2.36
CA LEU A 225 4.41 -10.45 3.11
C LEU A 225 3.08 -10.56 2.35
N LYS A 226 2.47 -11.75 2.41
CA LYS A 226 1.15 -11.98 1.86
C LYS A 226 0.11 -11.19 2.66
N VAL A 227 -0.55 -10.24 2.01
CA VAL A 227 -1.64 -9.48 2.61
C VAL A 227 -2.93 -10.30 2.54
N THR A 228 -3.60 -10.43 3.68
CA THR A 228 -4.92 -11.05 3.82
C THR A 228 -5.81 -10.14 4.63
N TYR A 229 -7.12 -10.21 4.42
CA TYR A 229 -8.08 -9.33 5.10
C TYR A 229 -8.95 -10.10 6.08
N PHE A 230 -9.35 -9.45 7.16
CA PHE A 230 -10.35 -9.98 8.07
C PHE A 230 -11.31 -8.88 8.52
N MET A 231 -12.50 -9.29 8.91
CA MET A 231 -13.55 -8.41 9.39
C MET A 231 -14.38 -9.17 10.43
N SER A 232 -14.95 -8.45 11.40
CA SER A 232 -15.87 -9.07 12.36
C SER A 232 -17.17 -9.46 11.68
N SER A 233 -17.86 -10.43 12.26
CA SER A 233 -19.17 -10.86 11.81
C SER A 233 -20.19 -9.72 11.86
N LEU A 234 -20.14 -8.89 12.90
CA LEU A 234 -20.98 -7.68 13.01
C LEU A 234 -20.68 -6.66 11.91
N SER A 235 -19.40 -6.32 11.67
CA SER A 235 -19.03 -5.39 10.61
C SER A 235 -19.41 -5.92 9.23
N ALA A 236 -19.30 -7.23 8.99
CA ALA A 236 -19.77 -7.87 7.77
C ALA A 236 -21.29 -7.71 7.59
N ASN A 237 -22.06 -7.91 8.65
CA ASN A 237 -23.52 -7.74 8.64
C ASN A 237 -23.90 -6.27 8.39
N VAL A 238 -23.25 -5.33 9.06
CA VAL A 238 -23.46 -3.89 8.84
C VAL A 238 -23.13 -3.52 7.40
N LEU A 239 -21.98 -3.95 6.88
CA LEU A 239 -21.60 -3.68 5.48
C LEU A 239 -22.61 -4.26 4.49
N ASN A 240 -23.14 -5.45 4.76
CA ASN A 240 -24.18 -6.06 3.94
C ASN A 240 -25.49 -5.24 3.96
N LEU A 241 -25.90 -4.74 5.13
CA LEU A 241 -27.08 -3.87 5.25
C LEU A 241 -26.87 -2.54 4.52
N VAL A 242 -25.72 -1.89 4.71
CA VAL A 242 -25.39 -0.63 4.03
C VAL A 242 -25.29 -0.85 2.52
N SER A 243 -24.73 -1.98 2.08
CA SER A 243 -24.65 -2.35 0.67
C SER A 243 -26.03 -2.53 0.03
N LYS A 244 -26.92 -3.29 0.69
CA LYS A 244 -28.29 -3.54 0.25
C LYS A 244 -29.16 -2.28 0.23
N ASN A 245 -28.98 -1.38 1.19
CA ASN A 245 -29.88 -0.24 1.35
C ASN A 245 -29.37 1.04 0.69
N TYR A 246 -28.04 1.25 0.58
CA TYR A 246 -27.45 2.54 0.20
C TYR A 246 -26.36 2.45 -0.88
N LEU A 247 -25.38 1.55 -0.74
CA LEU A 247 -24.20 1.58 -1.64
C LEU A 247 -24.54 1.24 -3.09
N TRP A 248 -25.56 0.41 -3.32
CA TRP A 248 -25.98 0.07 -4.69
C TRP A 248 -26.44 1.30 -5.47
N MET A 249 -27.10 2.27 -4.82
CA MET A 249 -27.50 3.52 -5.47
C MET A 249 -26.28 4.34 -5.87
N SER A 250 -25.30 4.44 -4.98
CA SER A 250 -24.02 5.12 -5.26
C SER A 250 -23.26 4.43 -6.41
N ALA A 251 -23.23 3.09 -6.43
CA ALA A 251 -22.58 2.33 -7.51
C ALA A 251 -23.24 2.55 -8.87
N ILE A 252 -24.57 2.73 -8.91
CA ILE A 252 -25.31 3.02 -10.15
C ILE A 252 -25.24 4.51 -10.52
N SER A 253 -25.12 5.42 -9.56
CA SER A 253 -25.01 6.87 -9.82
C SER A 253 -23.57 7.33 -10.12
N SER A 254 -22.56 6.61 -9.63
CA SER A 254 -21.15 7.01 -9.74
C SER A 254 -20.67 7.05 -11.18
N THR A 255 -20.16 8.18 -11.65
CA THR A 255 -19.60 8.28 -13.00
C THR A 255 -18.10 8.51 -12.92
N PRO A 256 -17.29 7.43 -12.95
CA PRO A 256 -15.84 7.55 -12.80
C PRO A 256 -15.20 8.49 -13.83
N SER A 257 -15.74 8.59 -15.05
CA SER A 257 -15.25 9.53 -16.08
C SER A 257 -15.35 11.01 -15.68
N PHE A 258 -16.29 11.37 -14.81
CA PHE A 258 -16.49 12.76 -14.36
C PHE A 258 -15.84 13.04 -13.02
N GLU A 259 -15.25 12.04 -12.37
CA GLU A 259 -14.42 12.28 -11.19
C GLU A 259 -13.28 13.21 -11.57
N LYS A 260 -13.05 14.23 -10.75
CA LYS A 260 -12.10 15.31 -11.03
C LYS A 260 -10.72 14.76 -11.41
N GLU A 261 -10.28 13.74 -10.69
CA GLU A 261 -9.00 13.09 -10.93
C GLU A 261 -8.92 12.43 -12.32
N ASN A 262 -9.91 11.64 -12.70
CA ASN A 262 -9.93 10.97 -14.01
C ASN A 262 -10.09 11.99 -15.14
N ARG A 263 -10.94 13.00 -14.96
CA ARG A 263 -11.18 14.01 -16.00
C ARG A 263 -9.95 14.88 -16.26
N ASP A 264 -9.32 15.38 -15.21
CA ASP A 264 -8.22 16.34 -15.35
C ASP A 264 -6.93 15.62 -15.78
N ARG A 265 -6.66 14.43 -15.22
CA ARG A 265 -5.41 13.69 -15.47
C ARG A 265 -5.43 12.83 -16.73
N PHE A 266 -6.60 12.55 -17.31
CA PHE A 266 -6.65 11.72 -18.53
C PHE A 266 -5.83 12.34 -19.67
N ALA A 267 -5.99 13.65 -19.91
CA ALA A 267 -5.22 14.36 -20.94
C ALA A 267 -3.71 14.34 -20.65
N GLU A 268 -3.32 14.52 -19.39
CA GLU A 268 -1.92 14.45 -18.95
C GLU A 268 -1.33 13.05 -19.18
N ARG A 269 -2.06 11.99 -18.81
CA ARG A 269 -1.65 10.59 -19.01
C ARG A 269 -1.50 10.25 -20.50
N VAL A 270 -2.42 10.72 -21.35
CA VAL A 270 -2.32 10.56 -22.81
C VAL A 270 -1.09 11.29 -23.35
N ASN A 271 -0.83 12.52 -22.90
CA ASN A 271 0.35 13.28 -23.31
C ASN A 271 1.65 12.63 -22.83
N ALA A 272 1.69 12.08 -21.61
CA ALA A 272 2.83 11.34 -21.10
C ALA A 272 3.13 10.09 -21.94
N ILE A 273 2.10 9.31 -22.31
CA ILE A 273 2.24 8.16 -23.21
C ILE A 273 2.73 8.60 -24.58
N LYS A 274 2.19 9.71 -25.13
CA LYS A 274 2.67 10.29 -26.39
C LYS A 274 4.16 10.64 -26.31
N SER A 275 4.60 11.32 -25.26
CA SER A 275 6.01 11.66 -25.07
C SER A 275 6.89 10.40 -25.00
N LYS A 276 6.48 9.39 -24.21
CA LYS A 276 7.17 8.08 -24.15
C LYS A 276 7.24 7.40 -25.52
N LEU A 277 6.15 7.44 -26.32
CA LEU A 277 6.11 6.88 -27.67
C LEU A 277 7.00 7.65 -28.66
N VAL A 278 7.03 8.98 -28.58
CA VAL A 278 7.85 9.83 -29.44
C VAL A 278 9.34 9.64 -29.16
N GLU A 279 9.73 9.62 -27.88
CA GLU A 279 11.09 9.33 -27.45
C GLU A 279 11.57 7.95 -27.93
N ASN A 280 10.68 6.96 -27.91
CA ASN A 280 10.97 5.60 -28.37
C ASN A 280 10.89 5.44 -29.91
N GLY A 281 10.04 6.22 -30.58
CA GLY A 281 9.73 6.11 -32.02
C GLY A 281 10.69 6.86 -32.95
N ILE A 282 11.39 7.90 -32.49
CA ILE A 282 12.25 8.73 -33.36
C ILE A 282 13.63 8.10 -33.69
N LYS A 283 14.05 7.00 -33.05
CA LYS A 283 15.37 6.37 -33.28
C LYS A 283 15.34 5.19 -34.27
N ILE A 284 15.01 5.46 -35.53
CA ILE A 284 15.12 4.53 -36.66
C ILE A 284 16.61 4.38 -37.05
N GLY A 285 17.37 3.54 -36.33
CA GLY A 285 18.79 3.33 -36.66
C GLY A 285 19.67 2.58 -35.65
N GLY A 286 19.12 1.70 -34.80
CA GLY A 286 19.92 1.01 -33.78
C GLY A 286 19.35 -0.35 -33.38
N THR A 287 20.22 -1.22 -32.87
CA THR A 287 20.05 -2.65 -32.57
C THR A 287 18.74 -3.05 -31.85
N ALA A 288 18.16 -4.18 -32.27
CA ALA A 288 16.76 -4.57 -32.08
C ALA A 288 16.36 -5.19 -30.72
N SER A 289 17.31 -5.61 -29.86
CA SER A 289 16.98 -6.43 -28.67
C SER A 289 16.37 -5.63 -27.50
N THR A 290 16.84 -4.41 -27.22
CA THR A 290 16.33 -3.56 -26.12
C THR A 290 15.17 -2.65 -26.50
N LYS A 291 14.82 -2.59 -27.79
CA LYS A 291 13.79 -1.69 -28.35
C LYS A 291 12.39 -2.25 -28.23
N ASN A 292 12.24 -3.57 -28.35
CA ASN A 292 10.94 -4.23 -28.25
C ASN A 292 10.32 -4.01 -26.88
N SER A 293 11.09 -4.17 -25.79
CA SER A 293 10.52 -4.02 -24.43
C SER A 293 10.00 -2.62 -24.11
N ALA A 294 10.63 -1.54 -24.59
CA ALA A 294 10.20 -0.18 -24.29
C ALA A 294 8.96 0.24 -25.11
N ALA A 295 8.93 -0.13 -26.39
CA ALA A 295 7.76 0.06 -27.24
C ALA A 295 6.58 -0.80 -26.75
N ASP A 296 6.83 -2.06 -26.37
CA ASP A 296 5.82 -2.96 -25.80
C ASP A 296 5.24 -2.39 -24.50
N LYS A 297 6.07 -1.79 -23.63
CA LYS A 297 5.61 -1.10 -22.42
C LYS A 297 4.71 0.09 -22.72
N SER A 298 5.12 0.97 -23.62
CA SER A 298 4.27 2.11 -24.02
C SER A 298 2.94 1.66 -24.63
N THR A 299 2.96 0.52 -25.33
CA THR A 299 1.76 -0.13 -25.87
C THR A 299 0.90 -0.74 -24.75
N GLN A 300 1.49 -1.36 -23.74
CA GLN A 300 0.76 -1.87 -22.59
C GLN A 300 0.14 -0.75 -21.74
N SER A 301 0.86 0.36 -21.53
CA SER A 301 0.32 1.55 -20.86
C SER A 301 -0.84 2.17 -21.64
N SER A 302 -0.75 2.24 -22.98
CA SER A 302 -1.86 2.74 -23.81
C SER A 302 -3.07 1.80 -23.79
N VAL A 303 -2.85 0.50 -23.80
CA VAL A 303 -3.90 -0.53 -23.65
C VAL A 303 -4.56 -0.41 -22.28
N ALA A 304 -3.79 -0.30 -21.20
CA ALA A 304 -4.33 -0.17 -19.84
C ALA A 304 -5.23 1.07 -19.70
N LEU A 305 -4.76 2.23 -20.18
CA LEU A 305 -5.55 3.47 -20.17
C LEU A 305 -6.82 3.34 -21.04
N SER A 306 -6.72 2.67 -22.18
CA SER A 306 -7.87 2.44 -23.08
C SER A 306 -8.91 1.53 -22.43
N VAL A 307 -8.48 0.45 -21.76
CA VAL A 307 -9.37 -0.47 -21.04
C VAL A 307 -10.09 0.25 -19.90
N GLU A 308 -9.37 1.05 -19.12
CA GLU A 308 -9.93 1.89 -18.05
C GLU A 308 -11.02 2.83 -18.60
N HIS A 309 -10.72 3.56 -19.69
CA HIS A 309 -11.69 4.45 -20.32
C HIS A 309 -12.91 3.70 -20.88
N LEU A 310 -12.69 2.54 -21.52
CA LEU A 310 -13.77 1.69 -22.03
C LEU A 310 -14.68 1.17 -20.91
N GLN A 311 -14.11 0.80 -19.75
CA GLN A 311 -14.90 0.39 -18.58
C GLN A 311 -15.81 1.52 -18.11
N TYR A 312 -15.32 2.77 -18.13
CA TYR A 312 -16.15 3.90 -17.75
C TYR A 312 -17.28 4.18 -18.74
N GLN A 313 -17.02 4.09 -20.05
CA GLN A 313 -18.05 4.22 -21.09
C GLN A 313 -19.08 3.09 -20.99
N LEU A 314 -18.63 1.85 -20.76
CA LEU A 314 -19.51 0.70 -20.55
C LEU A 314 -20.45 0.91 -19.37
N ALA A 315 -19.94 1.47 -18.26
CA ALA A 315 -20.75 1.81 -17.11
C ALA A 315 -21.84 2.84 -17.47
N GLN A 316 -21.52 3.85 -18.27
CA GLN A 316 -22.52 4.85 -18.73
C GLN A 316 -23.58 4.25 -19.66
N VAL A 317 -23.16 3.44 -20.64
CA VAL A 317 -24.10 2.76 -21.55
C VAL A 317 -25.01 1.82 -20.78
N SER A 318 -24.46 1.07 -19.81
CA SER A 318 -25.24 0.17 -18.96
C SER A 318 -26.31 0.93 -18.17
N LYS A 319 -25.96 2.09 -17.60
CA LYS A 319 -26.93 2.95 -16.90
C LYS A 319 -28.00 3.50 -17.83
N TYR A 320 -27.61 3.95 -19.03
CA TYR A 320 -28.57 4.44 -20.01
C TYR A 320 -29.58 3.36 -20.41
N ILE A 321 -29.12 2.13 -20.64
CA ILE A 321 -29.99 0.98 -20.96
C ILE A 321 -30.92 0.67 -19.78
N LEU A 322 -30.40 0.66 -18.54
CA LEU A 322 -31.17 0.31 -17.35
C LEU A 322 -32.19 1.37 -16.92
N LEU A 323 -31.85 2.66 -17.06
CA LEU A 323 -32.61 3.76 -16.46
C LEU A 323 -33.38 4.60 -17.47
N CYS A 324 -32.92 4.72 -18.72
CA CYS A 324 -33.49 5.64 -19.70
C CYS A 324 -34.22 4.95 -20.86
N LYS A 325 -34.04 3.64 -21.04
CA LYS A 325 -34.59 2.88 -22.17
C LYS A 325 -35.89 2.12 -21.83
N GLN A 326 -36.61 2.58 -20.80
CA GLN A 326 -37.98 2.15 -20.48
C GLN A 326 -39.01 2.97 -21.25
#